data_AF-A0A6N8BQV6-F1
#
_entry.id   AF-A0A6N8BQV6-F1
#
_cell.length_a   1.000
_cell.length_b   1.000
_cell.length_c   1.000
_cell.angle_alpha   90.00
_cell.angle_beta   90.00
_cell.angle_gamma   90.00
#
_symmetry.space_group_name_H-M   'P 1'
#
loop_
_entity.id
_entity.type
_entity.pdbx_description
1 polymer ?
#
loop_
_entity_poly.entity_id
_entity_poly.type
_entity_poly.pdbx_seq_one_letter_code
_entity_poly.pdbx_strand_id
1 'polypeptide(L)'
;MSRKAKEPAAIGRVEKDFLAAIERLVAGKPMNRDLAKRAKDGKLKINKATVAAEAGRSRVTLDRYENIVAQIETLGTEPITSADHVIARLREENAKLKQQRQAATDAMAAMLLRMRAMERSTDQEVRKALRRAARPQPNRIVGATGHVVAFPDGEDDAG
;
A
#
# COMPACT_ATOMS: atom_id res chain seq x y z
N MET A 1 1.54 -6.18 54.28
CA MET A 1 2.68 -6.93 53.73
C MET A 1 2.80 -6.61 52.25
N SER A 2 3.85 -5.89 51.86
CA SER A 2 4.04 -5.38 50.49
C SER A 2 4.63 -6.47 49.61
N ARG A 3 3.92 -6.89 48.54
CA ARG A 3 4.47 -7.77 47.51
C ARG A 3 5.50 -6.94 46.73
N LYS A 4 6.78 -7.15 46.99
CA LYS A 4 7.86 -6.58 46.18
C LYS A 4 7.65 -7.01 44.73
N ALA A 5 7.39 -6.05 43.86
CA ALA A 5 7.37 -6.25 42.42
C ALA A 5 8.73 -6.81 41.99
N LYS A 6 8.69 -7.97 41.33
CA LYS A 6 9.87 -8.64 40.78
C LYS A 6 10.35 -7.79 39.60
N GLU A 7 11.45 -7.06 39.80
CA GLU A 7 12.19 -6.37 38.74
C GLU A 7 12.45 -7.34 37.55
N PRO A 8 12.45 -6.85 36.30
CA PRO A 8 12.63 -7.71 35.13
C PRO A 8 14.05 -8.27 35.15
N ALA A 9 14.16 -9.53 35.57
CA ALA A 9 15.41 -10.26 35.61
C ALA A 9 16.07 -10.18 34.23
N ALA A 10 17.35 -9.78 34.19
CA ALA A 10 18.17 -9.81 32.99
C ALA A 10 18.02 -11.19 32.33
N ILE A 11 17.43 -11.21 31.13
CA ILE A 11 17.09 -12.45 30.41
C ILE A 11 18.37 -13.28 30.27
N GLY A 12 18.39 -14.45 30.90
CA GLY A 12 19.55 -15.34 30.86
C GLY A 12 19.86 -15.78 29.43
N ARG A 13 21.12 -16.10 29.11
CA ARG A 13 21.50 -16.59 27.76
C ARG A 13 20.61 -17.74 27.28
N VAL A 14 20.27 -18.66 28.19
CA VAL A 14 19.41 -19.83 27.92
C VAL A 14 17.96 -19.41 27.62
N GLU A 15 17.44 -18.42 28.34
CA GLU A 15 16.09 -17.90 28.11
C GLU A 15 16.00 -17.21 26.74
N LYS A 16 17.05 -16.46 26.35
CA LYS A 16 17.16 -15.89 25.00
C LYS A 16 17.20 -16.96 23.91
N ASP A 17 17.95 -18.04 24.13
CA ASP A 17 18.03 -19.16 23.16
C ASP A 17 16.64 -19.75 22.90
N PHE A 18 15.82 -19.93 23.95
CA PHE A 18 14.46 -20.44 23.83
C PHE A 18 13.51 -19.44 23.17
N LEU A 19 13.58 -18.15 23.52
CA LEU A 19 12.77 -17.11 22.87
C LEU A 19 13.07 -17.02 21.37
N ALA A 20 14.35 -17.01 21.00
CA ALA A 20 14.77 -17.01 19.60
C ALA A 20 14.37 -18.30 18.87
N ALA A 21 14.34 -19.45 19.56
CA ALA A 21 13.82 -20.70 18.99
C ALA A 21 12.32 -20.62 18.71
N ILE A 22 11.52 -20.07 19.64
CA ILE A 22 10.08 -19.87 19.44
C ILE A 22 9.83 -18.94 18.25
N GLU A 23 10.51 -17.80 18.17
CA GLU A 23 10.36 -16.85 17.06
C GLU A 23 10.66 -17.51 15.71
N ARG A 24 11.73 -18.30 15.61
CA ARG A 24 12.08 -19.04 14.38
C ARG A 24 11.03 -20.06 14.00
N LEU A 25 10.49 -20.79 14.98
CA LEU A 25 9.43 -21.77 14.74
C LEU A 25 8.17 -21.09 14.24
N VAL A 26 7.72 -20.02 14.91
CA VAL A 26 6.56 -19.21 14.49
C VAL A 26 6.75 -18.62 13.09
N ALA A 27 7.96 -18.16 12.77
CA ALA A 27 8.30 -17.66 11.44
C ALA A 27 8.41 -18.75 10.35
N GLY A 28 8.29 -20.03 10.71
CA GLY A 28 8.42 -21.16 9.78
C GLY A 28 9.84 -21.37 9.27
N LYS A 29 10.85 -20.82 9.94
CA LYS A 29 12.28 -20.91 9.59
C LYS A 29 13.10 -21.62 10.68
N PRO A 30 12.81 -22.90 10.99
CA PRO A 30 13.62 -23.66 11.92
C PRO A 30 15.03 -23.91 11.36
N MET A 31 16.04 -23.85 12.21
CA MET A 31 17.43 -24.20 11.93
C MET A 31 17.67 -25.70 12.06
N ASN A 32 16.89 -26.41 12.88
CA ASN A 32 17.01 -27.85 12.99
C ASN A 32 16.52 -28.53 11.69
N ARG A 33 17.37 -29.37 11.07
CA ARG A 33 17.10 -30.02 9.78
C ARG A 33 15.80 -30.84 9.77
N ASP A 34 15.47 -31.51 10.87
CA ASP A 34 14.27 -32.35 10.93
C ASP A 34 13.01 -31.52 11.14
N LEU A 35 13.10 -30.44 11.92
CA LEU A 35 12.01 -29.47 12.06
C LEU A 35 11.79 -28.70 10.75
N ALA A 36 12.85 -28.41 10.00
CA ALA A 36 12.78 -27.80 8.67
C ALA A 36 12.07 -28.70 7.66
N LYS A 37 12.32 -30.01 7.68
CA LYS A 37 11.54 -30.97 6.86
C LYS A 37 10.07 -30.95 7.25
N ARG A 38 9.75 -31.03 8.55
CA ARG A 38 8.37 -30.99 9.04
C ARG A 38 7.66 -29.66 8.73
N ALA A 39 8.39 -28.54 8.73
CA ALA A 39 7.86 -27.24 8.34
C ALA A 39 7.51 -27.21 6.85
N LYS A 40 8.37 -27.76 5.99
CA LYS A 40 8.10 -27.91 4.55
C LYS A 40 6.89 -28.81 4.28
N ASP A 41 6.74 -29.89 5.03
CA ASP A 41 5.62 -30.83 4.90
C ASP A 41 4.31 -30.30 5.50
N GLY A 42 4.33 -29.13 6.14
CA GLY A 42 3.16 -28.56 6.77
C GLY A 42 2.73 -29.25 8.07
N LYS A 43 3.62 -30.02 8.71
CA LYS A 43 3.33 -30.84 9.90
C LYS A 43 4.02 -30.34 11.17
N LEU A 44 4.69 -29.19 11.11
CA LEU A 44 5.41 -28.64 12.26
C LEU A 44 4.43 -28.12 13.32
N LYS A 45 4.45 -28.73 14.50
CA LYS A 45 3.71 -28.31 15.69
C LYS A 45 4.66 -27.68 16.69
N ILE A 46 4.29 -26.53 17.26
CA ILE A 46 5.05 -25.92 18.35
C ILE A 46 4.71 -26.66 19.64
N ASN A 47 5.72 -27.23 20.28
CA ASN A 47 5.61 -27.88 21.57
C ASN A 47 6.95 -27.82 22.32
N LYS A 48 6.95 -28.18 23.61
CA LYS A 48 8.16 -28.17 24.45
C LYS A 48 9.33 -28.94 23.83
N ALA A 49 9.06 -30.06 23.16
CA ALA A 49 10.09 -30.88 22.54
C ALA A 49 10.72 -30.23 21.30
N THR A 50 9.90 -29.66 20.41
CA THR A 50 10.35 -28.95 19.21
C THR A 50 11.12 -27.67 19.55
N VAL A 51 10.64 -26.89 20.53
CA VAL A 51 11.33 -25.68 21.00
C VAL A 51 12.67 -26.02 21.64
N ALA A 52 12.72 -27.07 22.46
CA ALA A 52 13.97 -27.53 23.05
C ALA A 52 14.97 -28.03 21.98
N ALA A 53 14.49 -28.79 21.00
CA ALA A 53 15.30 -29.29 19.89
C ALA A 53 15.80 -28.18 18.95
N GLU A 54 15.03 -27.11 18.78
CA GLU A 54 15.42 -25.93 17.99
C GLU A 54 16.44 -25.05 18.74
N ALA A 55 16.28 -24.91 20.06
CA ALA A 55 17.23 -24.21 20.92
C ALA A 55 18.53 -25.00 21.18
N GLY A 56 18.58 -26.28 20.80
CA GLY A 56 19.71 -27.17 21.10
C GLY A 56 19.88 -27.44 22.60
N ARG A 57 18.78 -27.42 23.37
CA ARG A 57 18.77 -27.59 24.83
C ARG A 57 17.92 -28.78 25.24
N SER A 58 18.12 -29.23 26.48
CA SER A 58 17.28 -30.28 27.04
C SER A 58 15.89 -29.75 27.39
N ARG A 59 14.87 -30.61 27.26
CA ARG A 59 13.50 -30.30 27.69
C ARG A 59 13.43 -29.98 29.20
N VAL A 60 14.21 -30.67 30.02
CA VAL A 60 14.29 -30.43 31.47
C VAL A 60 14.83 -29.04 31.79
N THR A 61 15.66 -28.47 30.90
CA THR A 61 16.11 -27.08 31.04
C THR A 61 14.97 -26.10 30.77
N LEU A 62 14.16 -26.37 29.75
CA LEU A 62 12.99 -25.55 29.40
C LEU A 62 11.95 -25.53 30.52
N ASP A 63 11.71 -26.66 31.18
CA ASP A 63 10.71 -26.78 32.25
C ASP A 63 10.99 -25.87 33.46
N ARG A 64 12.23 -25.36 33.62
CA ARG A 64 12.57 -24.38 34.66
C ARG A 64 12.15 -22.94 34.33
N TYR A 65 11.74 -22.69 33.09
CA TYR A 65 11.31 -21.38 32.61
C TYR A 65 9.80 -21.37 32.38
N GLU A 66 9.05 -21.21 33.47
CA GLU A 66 7.59 -21.23 33.47
C GLU A 66 6.97 -20.22 32.50
N ASN A 67 7.58 -19.04 32.35
CA ASN A 67 7.13 -18.01 31.40
C ASN A 67 7.17 -18.51 29.95
N ILE A 68 8.25 -19.19 29.56
CA ILE A 68 8.42 -19.72 28.22
C ILE A 68 7.48 -20.91 28.01
N VAL A 69 7.32 -21.76 29.03
CA VAL A 69 6.38 -22.88 29.00
C VAL A 69 4.95 -22.39 28.78
N ALA A 70 4.51 -21.38 29.52
CA ALA A 70 3.20 -20.75 29.34
C ALA A 70 3.07 -20.16 27.92
N GLN A 71 4.10 -19.52 27.40
CA GLN A 71 4.10 -18.99 26.03
C GLN A 71 3.91 -20.10 24.99
N ILE A 72 4.61 -21.23 25.13
CA ILE A 72 4.47 -22.39 24.24
C ILE A 72 3.04 -22.96 24.30
N GLU A 73 2.44 -22.99 25.48
CA GLU A 73 1.06 -23.45 25.66
C GLU A 73 0.05 -22.48 25.02
N THR A 74 0.26 -21.17 25.11
CA THR A 74 -0.59 -20.16 24.43
C THR A 74 -0.50 -20.21 22.91
N LEU A 75 0.67 -20.58 22.36
CA LEU A 75 0.86 -20.72 20.91
C LEU A 75 0.11 -21.92 20.32
N GLY A 76 -0.40 -22.82 21.16
CA GLY A 76 -1.16 -23.98 20.74
C GLY A 76 -0.28 -25.09 20.17
N THR A 77 -0.76 -26.33 20.28
CA THR A 77 -0.12 -27.52 19.68
C THR A 77 -0.56 -27.76 18.23
N GLU A 78 -1.34 -26.83 17.67
CA GLU A 78 -1.76 -26.92 16.28
C GLU A 78 -0.58 -26.68 15.35
N PRO A 79 -0.51 -27.41 14.22
CA PRO A 79 0.55 -27.18 13.27
C PRO A 79 0.43 -25.75 12.72
N ILE A 80 1.54 -25.02 12.69
CA ILE A 80 1.63 -23.62 12.20
C ILE A 80 1.09 -23.50 10.76
N THR A 81 1.12 -24.61 10.06
CA THR A 81 0.72 -24.83 8.67
C THR A 81 -0.56 -25.66 8.57
N SER A 82 -1.40 -25.71 9.61
CA SER A 82 -2.75 -26.23 9.43
C SER A 82 -3.39 -25.49 8.27
N ALA A 83 -3.96 -26.22 7.31
CA ALA A 83 -4.58 -25.63 6.12
C ALA A 83 -5.55 -24.51 6.51
N ASP A 84 -6.20 -24.63 7.68
CA ASP A 84 -7.12 -23.63 8.22
C ASP A 84 -6.44 -22.30 8.57
N HIS A 85 -5.23 -22.31 9.13
CA HIS A 85 -4.48 -21.08 9.40
C HIS A 85 -4.03 -20.38 8.12
N VAL A 86 -3.61 -21.17 7.12
CA VAL A 86 -3.24 -20.65 5.79
C VAL A 86 -4.48 -20.09 5.10
N ILE A 87 -5.61 -20.79 5.16
CA ILE A 87 -6.89 -20.35 4.59
C ILE A 87 -7.39 -19.08 5.27
N ALA A 88 -7.31 -19.00 6.60
CA ALA A 88 -7.73 -17.81 7.35
C ALA A 88 -6.90 -16.58 6.94
N ARG A 89 -5.57 -16.72 6.94
CA ARG A 89 -4.66 -15.65 6.51
C ARG A 89 -4.91 -15.25 5.05
N LEU A 90 -5.06 -16.21 4.14
CA LEU A 90 -5.33 -15.93 2.73
C LEU A 90 -6.70 -15.25 2.51
N ARG A 91 -7.69 -15.54 3.37
CA ARG A 91 -9.00 -14.86 3.35
C ARG A 91 -8.88 -13.41 3.81
N GLU A 92 -8.13 -13.15 4.88
CA GLU A 92 -7.86 -11.79 5.36
C GLU A 92 -7.11 -10.96 4.31
N GLU A 93 -6.06 -11.53 3.72
CA GLU A 93 -5.29 -10.89 2.66
C GLU A 93 -6.15 -10.61 1.42
N ASN A 94 -7.00 -11.57 1.00
CA ASN A 94 -7.96 -11.34 -0.10
C ASN A 94 -8.97 -10.24 0.22
N ALA A 95 -9.49 -10.19 1.45
CA ALA A 95 -10.44 -9.16 1.84
C ALA A 95 -9.80 -7.77 1.77
N LYS A 96 -8.57 -7.63 2.29
CA LYS A 96 -7.80 -6.39 2.23
C LYS A 96 -7.48 -5.97 0.79
N LEU A 97 -7.03 -6.90 -0.05
CA LEU A 97 -6.74 -6.62 -1.46
C LEU A 97 -8.00 -6.22 -2.23
N LYS A 98 -9.14 -6.87 -1.97
CA LYS A 98 -10.43 -6.49 -2.58
C LYS A 98 -10.85 -5.08 -2.16
N GLN A 99 -10.70 -4.72 -0.88
CA GLN A 99 -10.99 -3.38 -0.39
C GLN A 99 -10.08 -2.33 -1.05
N GLN A 100 -8.78 -2.60 -1.16
CA GLN A 100 -7.83 -1.70 -1.82
C GLN A 100 -8.16 -1.53 -3.31
N ARG A 101 -8.50 -2.62 -3.99
CA ARG A 101 -8.91 -2.58 -5.40
C ARG A 101 -10.18 -1.75 -5.58
N GLN A 102 -11.17 -1.95 -4.72
CA GLN A 102 -12.42 -1.19 -4.76
C GLN A 102 -12.17 0.31 -4.55
N ALA A 103 -11.38 0.67 -3.54
CA ALA A 103 -11.03 2.07 -3.28
C ALA A 103 -10.30 2.71 -4.48
N ALA A 104 -9.38 1.96 -5.12
CA ALA A 104 -8.70 2.43 -6.31
C ALA A 104 -9.64 2.62 -7.50
N THR A 105 -10.58 1.68 -7.74
CA THR A 105 -11.57 1.81 -8.81
C THR A 105 -12.52 2.97 -8.57
N ASP A 106 -12.94 3.20 -7.33
CA ASP A 106 -13.84 4.30 -6.96
C ASP A 106 -13.13 5.65 -7.15
N ALA A 107 -11.85 5.75 -6.77
CA ALA A 107 -11.03 6.93 -7.00
C ALA A 107 -10.84 7.23 -8.49
N MET A 108 -10.57 6.21 -9.31
CA MET A 108 -10.47 6.35 -10.76
C MET A 108 -11.81 6.79 -11.38
N ALA A 109 -12.93 6.19 -10.95
CA ALA A 109 -14.25 6.58 -11.42
C ALA A 109 -14.57 8.04 -11.09
N ALA A 110 -14.28 8.48 -9.86
CA ALA A 110 -14.45 9.87 -9.45
C ALA A 110 -13.58 10.83 -10.28
N MET A 111 -12.34 10.46 -10.58
CA MET A 111 -11.45 11.25 -11.43
C MET A 111 -12.00 11.39 -12.85
N LEU A 112 -12.46 10.30 -13.46
CA LEU A 112 -13.05 10.31 -14.81
C LEU A 112 -14.32 11.18 -14.86
N LEU A 113 -15.17 11.13 -13.84
CA LEU A 113 -16.35 11.99 -13.75
C LEU A 113 -15.97 13.47 -13.65
N ARG A 114 -14.94 13.81 -12.86
CA ARG A 114 -14.41 15.18 -12.75
C ARG A 114 -13.82 15.67 -14.07
N MET A 115 -13.03 14.84 -14.76
CA MET A 115 -12.48 15.17 -16.08
C MET A 115 -13.60 15.46 -17.09
N ARG A 116 -14.62 14.60 -17.16
CA ARG A 116 -15.77 14.82 -18.05
C ARG A 116 -16.55 16.10 -17.71
N ALA A 117 -16.67 16.46 -16.44
CA ALA A 117 -17.30 17.71 -16.04
C ALA A 117 -16.50 18.93 -16.49
N MET A 118 -15.16 18.86 -16.34
CA MET A 118 -14.23 19.90 -16.76
C MET A 118 -14.17 20.07 -18.29
N GLU A 119 -14.15 18.96 -19.03
CA GLU A 119 -14.26 18.97 -20.50
C GLU A 119 -15.55 19.68 -20.95
N ARG A 120 -16.69 19.37 -20.32
CA ARG A 120 -17.95 20.04 -20.65
C ARG A 120 -17.94 21.54 -20.33
N SER A 121 -17.32 21.96 -19.22
CA SER A 121 -17.26 23.38 -18.87
C SER A 121 -16.36 24.17 -19.83
N THR A 122 -15.20 23.61 -20.15
CA THR A 122 -14.25 24.21 -21.12
C THR A 122 -14.88 24.31 -22.52
N ASP A 123 -15.54 23.26 -23.00
CA ASP A 123 -16.28 23.28 -24.27
C ASP A 123 -17.36 24.37 -24.30
N GLN A 124 -18.08 24.54 -23.19
CA GLN A 124 -19.10 25.59 -23.08
C GLN A 124 -18.49 26.99 -23.11
N GLU A 125 -17.35 27.20 -22.46
CA GLU A 125 -16.62 28.47 -22.46
C GLU A 125 -16.10 28.80 -23.86
N VAL A 126 -15.48 27.84 -24.54
CA VAL A 126 -15.02 27.98 -25.93
C VAL A 126 -16.19 28.35 -26.84
N ARG A 127 -17.32 27.63 -26.74
CA ARG A 127 -18.52 27.95 -27.53
C ARG A 127 -19.06 29.35 -27.24
N LYS A 128 -19.08 29.78 -25.97
CA LYS A 128 -19.51 31.14 -25.58
C LYS A 128 -18.55 32.20 -26.14
N ALA A 129 -17.23 31.96 -26.07
CA ALA A 129 -16.21 32.86 -26.61
C ALA A 129 -16.35 33.00 -28.13
N LEU A 130 -16.52 31.89 -28.85
CA LEU A 130 -16.77 31.88 -30.30
C LEU A 130 -18.05 32.65 -30.67
N ARG A 131 -19.14 32.47 -29.92
CA ARG A 131 -20.39 33.22 -30.13
C ARG A 131 -20.22 34.73 -29.91
N ARG A 132 -19.41 35.14 -28.93
CA ARG A 132 -19.11 36.56 -28.67
C ARG A 132 -18.26 37.14 -29.80
N ALA A 133 -17.26 36.40 -30.28
CA ALA A 133 -16.41 36.82 -31.39
C ALA A 133 -17.17 36.89 -32.73
N ALA A 134 -18.12 35.98 -32.95
CA ALA A 134 -18.95 35.96 -34.15
C ALA A 134 -20.12 36.96 -34.10
N ARG A 135 -20.34 37.66 -32.98
CA ARG A 135 -21.40 38.67 -32.88
C ARG A 135 -20.98 39.89 -33.70
N PRO A 136 -21.71 40.26 -34.77
CA PRO A 136 -21.39 41.45 -35.54
C PRO A 136 -21.48 42.67 -34.61
N GLN A 137 -20.39 43.42 -34.52
CA GLN A 137 -20.34 44.67 -33.79
C GLN A 137 -21.27 45.67 -34.50
N PRO A 138 -22.32 46.19 -33.84
CA PRO A 138 -23.27 47.09 -34.48
C PRO A 138 -22.64 48.43 -34.93
N ASN A 139 -21.42 48.74 -34.50
CA ASN A 139 -20.71 49.98 -34.82
C ASN A 139 -19.38 49.75 -35.56
N ARG A 140 -19.28 48.72 -36.42
CA ARG A 140 -18.12 48.61 -37.33
C ARG A 140 -18.38 49.52 -38.55
N ILE A 141 -17.92 50.77 -38.46
CA ILE A 141 -17.96 51.77 -39.52
C ILE A 141 -17.34 51.18 -40.79
N VAL A 142 -18.16 50.99 -41.82
CA VAL A 142 -17.74 50.73 -43.19
C VAL A 142 -17.38 52.10 -43.77
N GLY A 143 -16.11 52.32 -44.10
CA GLY A 143 -15.67 53.52 -44.83
C GLY A 143 -14.54 54.28 -44.16
N ALA A 144 -13.33 53.72 -44.19
CA ALA A 144 -12.10 54.52 -44.18
C ALA A 144 -11.33 54.19 -45.46
N THR A 145 -11.95 54.47 -46.61
CA THR A 145 -11.23 54.62 -47.88
C THR A 145 -10.41 55.88 -47.77
N GLY A 146 -9.12 55.71 -47.48
CA GLY A 146 -8.14 56.78 -47.52
C GLY A 146 -8.15 57.44 -48.90
N HIS A 147 -8.41 58.75 -48.90
CA HIS A 147 -8.31 59.60 -50.06
C HIS A 147 -6.83 59.70 -50.44
N VAL A 148 -6.42 59.06 -51.54
CA VAL A 148 -5.11 59.29 -52.15
C VAL A 148 -5.24 60.60 -52.92
N VAL A 149 -4.63 61.66 -52.42
CA VAL A 149 -4.50 62.93 -53.14
C VAL A 149 -3.47 62.72 -54.24
N ALA A 150 -3.91 62.84 -55.49
CA ALA A 150 -3.07 62.81 -56.68
C ALA A 150 -2.11 64.00 -56.68
N PHE A 151 -0.82 63.73 -56.89
CA PHE A 151 0.16 64.74 -57.27
C PHE A 151 -0.07 65.09 -58.75
N PRO A 152 -0.12 66.38 -59.14
CA PRO A 152 -0.29 66.76 -60.53
C PRO A 152 1.00 66.50 -61.33
N ASP A 153 0.87 65.70 -62.38
CA ASP A 153 1.84 65.60 -63.47
C ASP A 153 1.78 66.87 -64.34
N GLY A 154 2.94 67.42 -64.68
CA GLY A 154 3.16 68.55 -65.57
C GLY A 154 4.44 69.27 -65.11
N GLU A 155 5.51 69.38 -65.88
CA GLU A 155 5.71 69.42 -67.33
C GLU A 155 7.12 68.89 -67.60
N ASP A 156 7.32 68.16 -68.70
CA ASP A 156 8.58 68.18 -69.47
C ASP A 156 8.32 67.42 -70.77
N ASP A 157 7.92 68.16 -71.81
CA ASP A 157 8.25 67.83 -73.20
C ASP A 157 7.80 68.97 -74.14
N ALA A 158 8.76 69.81 -74.55
CA ALA A 158 8.84 70.37 -75.89
C ALA A 158 10.09 71.24 -76.06
N GLY A 159 11.00 70.84 -76.96
CA GLY A 159 11.91 71.75 -77.67
C GLY A 159 13.38 71.43 -77.58
#